data_AF-A0A016V4D3-F1
#
_entry.id   AF-A0A016V4D3-F1
#
_cell.length_a   1.000
_cell.length_b   1.000
_cell.length_c   1.000
_cell.angle_alpha   90.00
_cell.angle_beta   90.00
_cell.angle_gamma   90.00
#
_symmetry.space_group_name_H-M   'P 1'
#
loop_
_entity.id
_entity.type
_entity.pdbx_description
1 polymer ?
#
loop_
_entity_poly.entity_id
_entity_poly.type
_entity_poly.pdbx_seq_one_letter_code
_entity_poly.pdbx_strand_id
1 'polypeptide(L)'
;MLNVGHPIHLVILMRIVTAVDGRLEFDDWHCGSSDFTRRMSFESITENCESIMLPVNHCCVVHDECYTLQLGQEKCDEDFCECNRRATISRRDCVDLLEASCSLVQLFGFGAYHNSANYTEPIDFVKQTLRAENLRKHYSNIYSSCPKVNATTSSCAMQYNMCDETPIECAEELSRCLLDAAAVDGSSLCHESVNEVCDLLVKDANSWRNTLRNSHFLWASLLRIVMGACVVLLLYCVLRLRPSSSTIDEKGKRYFPV
;
A
#
# COMPACT_ATOMS: atom_id res chain seq x y z
N MET A 1 -24.42 -16.37 -46.89
CA MET A 1 -24.90 -15.79 -45.62
C MET A 1 -24.23 -16.57 -44.49
N LEU A 2 -23.13 -16.04 -43.96
CA LEU A 2 -22.38 -16.62 -42.84
C LEU A 2 -22.42 -15.60 -41.70
N ASN A 3 -22.84 -16.09 -40.55
CA ASN A 3 -23.26 -15.34 -39.38
C ASN A 3 -22.02 -14.76 -38.66
N VAL A 4 -21.72 -13.48 -38.88
CA VAL A 4 -20.65 -12.75 -38.17
C VAL A 4 -21.25 -12.12 -36.93
N GLY A 5 -21.20 -12.84 -35.81
CA GLY A 5 -21.89 -12.41 -34.59
C GLY A 5 -21.34 -13.02 -33.30
N HIS A 6 -20.03 -13.20 -33.17
CA HIS A 6 -19.38 -13.51 -31.87
C HIS A 6 -17.85 -13.41 -32.00
N PRO A 7 -17.25 -12.21 -31.86
CA PRO A 7 -16.27 -12.05 -30.78
C PRO A 7 -16.09 -10.56 -30.37
N ILE A 8 -17.07 -9.95 -29.73
CA ILE A 8 -16.89 -8.61 -29.12
C ILE A 8 -17.26 -8.61 -27.63
N HIS A 9 -18.01 -9.60 -27.14
CA HIS A 9 -18.41 -9.68 -25.74
C HIS A 9 -17.33 -10.18 -24.76
N LEU A 10 -16.21 -10.75 -25.24
CA LEU A 10 -15.18 -11.29 -24.34
C LEU A 10 -14.16 -10.24 -23.84
N VAL A 11 -14.16 -9.02 -24.38
CA VAL A 11 -13.20 -7.96 -23.98
C VAL A 11 -13.79 -7.00 -22.92
N ILE A 12 -15.09 -7.10 -22.62
CA ILE A 12 -15.79 -6.15 -21.74
C ILE A 12 -15.80 -6.59 -20.25
N LEU A 13 -15.40 -7.82 -19.92
CA LEU A 13 -15.42 -8.33 -18.54
C LEU A 13 -14.12 -8.12 -17.73
N MET A 14 -13.12 -7.39 -18.26
CA MET A 14 -11.78 -7.33 -17.63
C MET A 14 -11.32 -5.92 -17.20
N ARG A 15 -12.24 -5.00 -16.88
CA ARG A 15 -11.87 -3.60 -16.56
C ARG A 15 -12.73 -2.87 -15.52
N ILE A 16 -13.30 -3.55 -14.52
CA ILE A 16 -13.77 -2.84 -13.30
C ILE A 16 -13.50 -3.70 -12.06
N VAL A 17 -12.22 -3.95 -11.77
CA VAL A 17 -11.80 -3.87 -10.37
C VAL A 17 -11.26 -2.45 -10.26
N THR A 18 -12.16 -1.48 -10.12
CA THR A 18 -11.76 -0.23 -9.49
C THR A 18 -11.23 -0.66 -8.13
N ALA A 19 -9.92 -0.56 -7.91
CA ALA A 19 -9.43 -0.41 -6.56
C ALA A 19 -10.30 0.71 -5.97
N VAL A 20 -11.10 0.37 -4.96
CA VAL A 20 -11.72 1.41 -4.14
C VAL A 20 -10.54 2.04 -3.44
N ASP A 21 -9.99 3.07 -4.06
CA ASP A 21 -8.92 3.89 -3.52
C ASP A 21 -9.56 4.64 -2.34
N GLY A 22 -9.46 4.00 -1.17
CA GLY A 22 -10.02 4.55 0.04
C GLY A 22 -9.18 5.76 0.40
N ARG A 23 -9.73 6.96 0.23
CA ARG A 23 -9.10 8.17 0.76
C ARG A 23 -9.29 8.19 2.27
N LEU A 24 -8.30 8.73 2.97
CA LEU A 24 -8.40 8.97 4.40
C LEU A 24 -9.43 10.08 4.64
N GLU A 25 -10.51 9.78 5.34
CA GLU A 25 -11.57 10.74 5.65
C GLU A 25 -11.23 11.53 6.93
N PHE A 26 -11.87 12.68 7.11
CA PHE A 26 -11.64 13.53 8.28
C PHE A 26 -11.93 12.79 9.59
N ASP A 27 -12.91 11.89 9.62
CA ASP A 27 -13.28 11.13 10.81
C ASP A 27 -12.16 10.18 11.27
N ASP A 28 -11.31 9.71 10.35
CA ASP A 28 -10.13 8.87 10.63
C ASP A 28 -8.83 9.68 10.82
N TRP A 29 -8.88 11.01 10.77
CA TRP A 29 -7.71 11.88 10.95
C TRP A 29 -7.38 12.06 12.44
N HIS A 30 -6.11 12.06 12.83
CA HIS A 30 -5.68 12.09 14.23
C HIS A 30 -4.82 13.31 14.58
N CYS A 31 -4.21 13.97 13.59
CA CYS A 31 -3.30 15.08 13.90
C CYS A 31 -4.03 16.29 14.48
N GLY A 32 -3.85 16.59 15.77
CA GLY A 32 -4.30 17.82 16.41
C GLY A 32 -5.03 17.60 17.72
N SER A 33 -4.87 18.51 18.68
CA SER A 33 -5.36 18.36 20.06
C SER A 33 -6.81 18.84 20.31
N SER A 34 -7.47 19.39 19.30
CA SER A 34 -8.84 19.94 19.34
C SER A 34 -9.47 19.84 17.97
N ASP A 35 -10.80 19.89 17.87
CA ASP A 35 -11.52 19.86 16.59
C ASP A 35 -11.02 20.96 15.62
N PHE A 36 -10.72 22.15 16.14
CA PHE A 36 -10.20 23.25 15.34
C PHE A 36 -8.82 22.94 14.76
N THR A 37 -7.85 22.56 15.61
CA THR A 37 -6.49 22.23 15.15
C THR A 37 -6.46 20.98 14.29
N ARG A 38 -7.34 20.01 14.56
CA ARG A 38 -7.51 18.77 13.80
C ARG A 38 -8.05 19.04 12.40
N ARG A 39 -9.00 19.96 12.28
CA ARG A 39 -9.49 20.41 10.98
C ARG A 39 -8.44 21.16 10.18
N MET A 40 -7.74 22.11 10.81
CA MET A 40 -6.68 22.86 10.14
C MET A 40 -5.56 21.96 9.61
N SER A 41 -5.11 20.98 10.40
CA SER A 41 -4.07 20.04 9.97
C SER A 41 -4.57 19.14 8.84
N PHE A 42 -5.83 18.65 8.91
CA PHE A 42 -6.43 17.85 7.85
C PHE A 42 -6.48 18.62 6.53
N GLU A 43 -7.03 19.84 6.56
CA GLU A 43 -7.13 20.71 5.38
C GLU A 43 -5.74 21.03 4.82
N SER A 44 -4.79 21.41 5.68
CA SER A 44 -3.42 21.74 5.26
C SER A 44 -2.70 20.58 4.58
N ILE A 45 -2.78 19.36 5.14
CA ILE A 45 -2.16 18.18 4.53
C ILE A 45 -2.92 17.76 3.26
N THR A 46 -4.25 17.81 3.25
CA THR A 46 -5.05 17.44 2.07
C THR A 46 -4.71 18.35 0.88
N GLU A 47 -4.56 19.66 1.11
CA GLU A 47 -4.30 20.62 0.03
C GLU A 47 -2.87 20.54 -0.52
N ASN A 48 -1.88 20.28 0.34
CA ASN A 48 -0.46 20.41 -0.03
C ASN A 48 0.24 19.05 -0.20
N CYS A 49 -0.22 18.04 0.54
CA CYS A 49 0.52 16.81 0.84
C CYS A 49 -0.36 15.55 0.82
N GLU A 50 -1.41 15.54 -0.02
CA GLU A 50 -2.42 14.47 -0.05
C GLU A 50 -1.81 13.06 -0.12
N SER A 51 -0.79 12.86 -0.96
CA SER A 51 -0.18 11.54 -1.17
C SER A 51 0.56 10.96 0.05
N ILE A 52 0.80 11.76 1.09
CA ILE A 52 1.43 11.31 2.34
C ILE A 52 0.49 11.44 3.54
N MET A 53 -0.81 11.66 3.33
CA MET A 53 -1.79 11.76 4.42
C MET A 53 -1.76 10.55 5.35
N LEU A 54 -1.70 9.33 4.81
CA LEU A 54 -1.70 8.10 5.61
C LEU A 54 -0.50 7.97 6.55
N PRO A 55 0.76 8.05 6.08
CA PRO A 55 1.90 7.96 6.98
C PRO A 55 1.96 9.14 7.97
N VAL A 56 1.54 10.34 7.59
CA VAL A 56 1.49 11.49 8.51
C VAL A 56 0.44 11.30 9.60
N ASN A 57 -0.75 10.81 9.23
CA ASN A 57 -1.79 10.47 10.18
C ASN A 57 -1.31 9.42 11.18
N HIS A 58 -0.58 8.41 10.71
CA HIS A 58 0.02 7.40 11.56
C HIS A 58 1.02 7.98 12.55
N CYS A 59 1.87 8.93 12.13
CA CYS A 59 2.79 9.62 13.05
C CYS A 59 2.04 10.32 14.20
N CYS A 60 0.88 10.91 13.91
CA CYS A 60 0.05 11.54 14.94
C CYS A 60 -0.57 10.54 15.91
N VAL A 61 -1.04 9.38 15.41
CA VAL A 61 -1.54 8.30 16.27
C VAL A 61 -0.46 7.82 17.25
N VAL A 62 0.76 7.57 16.74
CA VAL A 62 1.88 7.12 17.58
C VAL A 62 2.27 8.19 18.60
N HIS A 63 2.22 9.47 18.21
CA HIS A 63 2.51 10.60 19.10
C HIS A 63 1.48 10.74 20.23
N ASP A 64 0.19 10.72 19.90
CA ASP A 64 -0.90 10.81 20.89
C ASP A 64 -0.89 9.63 21.87
N GLU A 65 -0.53 8.44 21.39
CA GLU A 65 -0.37 7.25 22.22
C GLU A 65 0.87 7.35 23.12
N CYS A 66 1.99 7.86 22.60
CA CYS A 66 3.20 8.15 23.39
C CYS A 66 2.92 9.17 24.51
N TYR A 67 2.13 10.20 24.20
CA TYR A 67 1.61 11.18 25.15
C TYR A 67 0.74 10.50 26.21
N THR A 68 -0.26 9.71 25.81
CA THR A 68 -1.16 8.98 26.72
C THR A 68 -0.38 8.06 27.66
N LEU A 69 0.65 7.38 27.16
CA LEU A 69 1.54 6.50 27.94
C LEU A 69 2.58 7.26 28.79
N GLN A 70 2.61 8.59 28.68
CA GLN A 70 3.49 9.48 29.45
C GLN A 70 4.97 9.09 29.33
N LEU A 71 5.42 8.77 28.11
CA LEU A 71 6.80 8.32 27.86
C LEU A 71 7.85 9.46 27.82
N GLY A 72 7.44 10.68 28.18
CA GLY A 72 8.25 11.90 28.18
C GLY A 72 7.97 12.77 26.95
N GLN A 73 7.57 14.02 27.17
CA GLN A 73 7.18 14.95 26.10
C GLN A 73 8.28 15.11 25.04
N GLU A 74 9.50 15.45 25.46
CA GLU A 74 10.63 15.68 24.54
C GLU A 74 10.92 14.46 23.67
N LYS A 75 10.85 13.26 24.27
CA LYS A 75 11.02 12.01 23.54
C LYS A 75 9.91 11.81 22.51
N CYS A 76 8.65 11.93 22.93
CA CYS A 76 7.50 11.77 22.04
C CYS A 76 7.54 12.78 20.89
N ASP A 77 7.89 14.04 21.18
CA ASP A 77 7.99 15.10 20.17
C ASP A 77 9.11 14.81 19.17
N GLU A 78 10.29 14.36 19.62
CA GLU A 78 11.37 13.98 18.69
C GLU A 78 11.01 12.74 17.85
N ASP A 79 10.39 11.73 18.45
CA ASP A 79 9.94 10.53 17.73
C ASP A 79 8.88 10.90 16.66
N PHE A 80 7.99 11.86 16.96
CA PHE A 80 7.04 12.42 16.00
C PHE A 80 7.73 13.18 14.86
N CYS A 81 8.74 14.01 15.18
CA CYS A 81 9.51 14.73 14.18
C CYS A 81 10.25 13.76 13.23
N GLU A 82 10.88 12.72 13.77
CA GLU A 82 11.53 11.69 12.96
C GLU A 82 10.54 10.90 12.10
N CYS A 83 9.36 10.58 12.64
CA CYS A 83 8.30 9.94 11.85
C CYS A 83 7.88 10.81 10.66
N ASN A 84 7.67 12.11 10.87
CA ASN A 84 7.34 13.07 9.82
C ASN A 84 8.45 13.21 8.76
N ARG A 85 9.72 13.19 9.17
CA ARG A 85 10.87 13.19 8.23
C ARG A 85 10.87 11.94 7.35
N ARG A 86 10.52 10.78 7.90
CA ARG A 86 10.38 9.53 7.12
C ARG A 86 9.20 9.60 6.16
N ALA A 87 8.06 10.10 6.61
CA ALA A 87 6.85 10.26 5.77
C ALA A 87 7.10 11.17 4.55
N THR A 88 8.04 12.11 4.63
CA THR A 88 8.37 13.07 3.56
C THR A 88 9.51 12.64 2.64
N ILE A 89 10.07 11.42 2.80
CA ILE A 89 11.17 10.93 1.94
C ILE A 89 10.81 11.02 0.44
N SER A 90 9.58 10.65 0.08
CA SER A 90 9.07 10.69 -1.29
C SER A 90 8.46 12.04 -1.71
N ARG A 91 8.23 12.96 -0.76
CA ARG A 91 7.57 14.26 -0.94
C ARG A 91 8.35 15.38 -0.23
N ARG A 92 9.50 15.74 -0.81
CA ARG A 92 10.41 16.75 -0.23
C ARG A 92 9.79 18.14 -0.17
N ASP A 93 8.81 18.42 -1.01
CA ASP A 93 7.99 19.63 -1.01
C ASP A 93 7.08 19.75 0.23
N CYS A 94 6.87 18.66 0.97
CA CYS A 94 6.11 18.63 2.21
C CYS A 94 6.95 18.80 3.49
N VAL A 95 8.29 18.83 3.35
CA VAL A 95 9.21 18.86 4.50
C VAL A 95 8.98 20.09 5.38
N ASP A 96 8.90 21.28 4.78
CA ASP A 96 8.76 22.52 5.56
C ASP A 96 7.45 22.56 6.36
N LEU A 97 6.36 22.04 5.79
CA LEU A 97 5.06 21.95 6.47
C LEU A 97 5.12 21.00 7.68
N LEU A 98 5.86 19.91 7.55
CA LEU A 98 5.97 18.87 8.57
C LEU A 98 6.99 19.24 9.66
N GLU A 99 8.06 19.94 9.30
CA GLU A 99 8.99 20.56 10.26
C GLU A 99 8.31 21.71 11.04
N ALA A 100 7.41 22.46 10.42
CA ALA A 100 6.56 23.41 11.13
C ALA A 100 5.66 22.69 12.16
N SER A 101 5.08 21.55 11.80
CA SER A 101 4.29 20.72 12.71
C SER A 101 5.12 20.18 13.89
N CYS A 102 6.35 19.73 13.63
CA CYS A 102 7.34 19.35 14.65
C CYS A 102 7.62 20.52 15.62
N SER A 103 7.87 21.72 15.08
CA SER A 103 8.11 22.92 15.91
C SER A 103 6.90 23.28 16.78
N LEU A 104 5.68 23.09 16.28
CA LEU A 104 4.46 23.38 17.03
C LEU A 104 4.29 22.46 18.24
N VAL A 105 4.53 21.15 18.11
CA VAL A 105 4.42 20.23 19.26
C VAL A 105 5.51 20.48 20.30
N GLN A 106 6.73 20.81 19.90
CA GLN A 106 7.81 21.13 20.84
C GLN A 106 7.55 22.43 21.62
N LEU A 107 6.97 23.45 20.96
CA LEU A 107 6.68 24.75 21.58
C LEU A 107 5.39 24.76 22.42
N PHE A 108 4.35 24.06 21.95
CA PHE A 108 2.99 24.18 22.50
C PHE A 108 2.39 22.85 23.00
N GLY A 109 3.09 21.72 22.81
CA GLY A 109 2.60 20.39 23.14
C GLY A 109 2.48 20.10 24.64
N PHE A 110 3.09 20.92 25.51
CA PHE A 110 3.06 20.72 26.96
C PHE A 110 1.65 20.52 27.51
N GLY A 111 0.68 21.34 27.07
CA GLY A 111 -0.70 21.21 27.51
C GLY A 111 -1.35 19.90 27.06
N ALA A 112 -1.17 19.53 25.80
CA ALA A 112 -1.68 18.28 25.25
C ALA A 112 -1.06 17.06 25.95
N TYR A 113 0.25 17.09 26.19
CA TYR A 113 0.97 16.03 26.91
C TYR A 113 0.40 15.80 28.31
N HIS A 114 0.24 16.85 29.12
CA HIS A 114 -0.28 16.70 30.48
C HIS A 114 -1.75 16.29 30.50
N ASN A 115 -2.56 16.79 29.56
CA ASN A 115 -3.97 16.44 29.48
C ASN A 115 -4.21 14.99 29.05
N SER A 116 -3.28 14.39 28.29
CA SER A 116 -3.36 13.00 27.84
C SER A 116 -3.17 11.96 28.95
N ALA A 117 -2.63 12.33 30.11
CA ALA A 117 -2.30 11.40 31.20
C ALA A 117 -3.52 10.62 31.73
N ASN A 118 -4.72 11.20 31.61
CA ASN A 118 -5.99 10.56 32.01
C ASN A 118 -6.87 10.22 30.81
N TYR A 119 -6.31 10.23 29.60
CA TYR A 119 -7.04 9.83 28.41
C TYR A 119 -7.40 8.35 28.52
N THR A 120 -8.62 8.04 28.14
CA THR A 120 -9.09 6.66 27.97
C THR A 120 -9.79 6.61 26.63
N GLU A 121 -9.47 5.60 25.82
CA GLU A 121 -10.14 5.41 24.54
C GLU A 121 -11.66 5.36 24.74
N PRO A 122 -12.44 6.10 23.93
CA PRO A 122 -13.89 6.01 23.94
C PRO A 122 -14.38 4.58 23.70
N ILE A 123 -15.53 4.22 24.27
CA ILE A 123 -16.13 2.88 24.12
C ILE A 123 -16.44 2.57 22.66
N ASP A 124 -16.74 3.60 21.86
CA ASP A 124 -17.04 3.57 20.44
C ASP A 124 -15.79 3.73 19.55
N PHE A 125 -14.58 3.66 20.11
CA PHE A 125 -13.35 3.66 19.34
C PHE A 125 -13.37 2.52 18.29
N VAL A 126 -13.27 2.92 17.01
CA VAL A 126 -13.33 1.98 15.89
C VAL A 126 -11.98 1.29 15.73
N LYS A 127 -11.96 0.00 16.06
CA LYS A 127 -10.82 -0.88 15.86
C LYS A 127 -10.80 -1.39 14.42
N GLN A 128 -9.97 -0.77 13.58
CA GLN A 128 -9.80 -1.19 12.20
C GLN A 128 -9.22 -2.61 12.14
N THR A 129 -9.63 -3.39 11.15
CA THR A 129 -9.09 -4.74 10.95
C THR A 129 -8.72 -4.94 9.50
N LEU A 130 -7.90 -5.96 9.22
CA LEU A 130 -7.54 -6.31 7.86
C LEU A 130 -8.78 -6.73 7.06
N ARG A 131 -8.91 -6.22 5.83
CA ARG A 131 -9.96 -6.60 4.87
C ARG A 131 -9.83 -8.07 4.42
N ALA A 132 -8.64 -8.65 4.52
CA ALA A 132 -8.38 -10.06 4.20
C ALA A 132 -9.06 -10.97 5.24
N GLU A 133 -10.14 -11.66 4.84
CA GLU A 133 -10.96 -12.46 5.77
C GLU A 133 -10.19 -13.54 6.53
N ASN A 134 -9.19 -14.16 5.88
CA ASN A 134 -8.37 -15.20 6.49
C ASN A 134 -7.41 -14.68 7.57
N LEU A 135 -7.12 -13.36 7.57
CA LEU A 135 -6.24 -12.73 8.54
C LEU A 135 -7.02 -11.91 9.58
N ARG A 136 -8.23 -11.46 9.23
CA ARG A 136 -9.11 -10.63 10.08
C ARG A 136 -9.23 -11.13 11.52
N LYS A 137 -9.48 -12.43 11.70
CA LYS A 137 -9.65 -13.02 13.04
C LYS A 137 -8.36 -13.00 13.85
N HIS A 138 -7.23 -13.36 13.24
CA HIS A 138 -5.93 -13.35 13.92
C HIS A 138 -5.52 -11.91 14.27
N TYR A 139 -5.74 -10.97 13.35
CA TYR A 139 -5.48 -9.56 13.59
C TYR A 139 -6.31 -8.99 14.74
N SER A 140 -7.60 -9.33 14.81
CA SER A 140 -8.48 -8.84 15.87
C SER A 140 -8.02 -9.24 17.28
N ASN A 141 -7.29 -10.34 17.43
CA ASN A 141 -6.74 -10.79 18.71
C ASN A 141 -5.61 -9.87 19.22
N ILE A 142 -4.93 -9.12 18.34
CA ILE A 142 -3.87 -8.18 18.73
C ILE A 142 -4.41 -7.17 19.74
N TYR A 143 -5.64 -6.68 19.57
CA TYR A 143 -6.24 -5.71 20.47
C TYR A 143 -6.42 -6.21 21.92
N SER A 144 -6.60 -7.52 22.12
CA SER A 144 -6.62 -8.08 23.47
C SER A 144 -5.22 -8.35 24.03
N SER A 145 -4.26 -8.61 23.15
CA SER A 145 -2.87 -8.94 23.52
C SER A 145 -2.00 -7.70 23.74
N CYS A 146 -2.34 -6.58 23.10
CA CYS A 146 -1.58 -5.33 23.03
C CYS A 146 -2.44 -4.12 23.49
N PRO A 147 -2.99 -4.15 24.72
CA PRO A 147 -4.01 -3.19 25.13
C PRO A 147 -3.52 -1.74 25.23
N LYS A 148 -2.21 -1.50 25.30
CA LYS A 148 -1.64 -0.14 25.38
C LYS A 148 -1.51 0.55 24.03
N VAL A 149 -1.65 -0.21 22.93
CA VAL A 149 -1.34 0.26 21.57
C VAL A 149 -2.49 0.05 20.58
N ASN A 150 -3.73 0.13 21.07
CA ASN A 150 -4.94 -0.06 20.27
C ASN A 150 -5.06 0.97 19.13
N ALA A 151 -4.72 2.24 19.40
CA ALA A 151 -4.79 3.27 18.38
C ALA A 151 -3.74 3.03 17.28
N THR A 152 -2.49 2.78 17.68
CA THR A 152 -1.41 2.47 16.73
C THR A 152 -1.70 1.23 15.90
N THR A 153 -2.18 0.15 16.52
CA THR A 153 -2.56 -1.07 15.79
C THR A 153 -3.71 -0.83 14.81
N SER A 154 -4.74 -0.08 15.20
CA SER A 154 -5.81 0.34 14.28
C SER A 154 -5.27 1.12 13.07
N SER A 155 -4.34 2.04 13.30
CA SER A 155 -3.66 2.79 12.24
C SER A 155 -2.80 1.89 11.32
N CYS A 156 -2.11 0.88 11.87
CA CYS A 156 -1.40 -0.11 11.06
C CYS A 156 -2.34 -0.88 10.13
N ALA A 157 -3.52 -1.31 10.61
CA ALA A 157 -4.53 -1.97 9.77
C ALA A 157 -5.01 -1.06 8.65
N MET A 158 -5.22 0.23 8.93
CA MET A 158 -5.64 1.22 7.93
C MET A 158 -4.59 1.35 6.82
N GLN A 159 -3.32 1.54 7.19
CA GLN A 159 -2.22 1.61 6.22
C GLN A 159 -2.16 0.37 5.32
N TYR A 160 -2.26 -0.83 5.92
CA TYR A 160 -2.29 -2.07 5.13
C TYR A 160 -3.49 -2.15 4.17
N ASN A 161 -4.68 -1.76 4.64
CA ASN A 161 -5.90 -1.81 3.85
C ASN A 161 -5.92 -0.84 2.66
N MET A 162 -5.08 0.21 2.71
CA MET A 162 -4.92 1.25 1.70
C MET A 162 -3.55 1.17 0.98
N CYS A 163 -2.76 0.14 1.25
CA CYS A 163 -1.46 -0.06 0.61
C CYS A 163 -1.65 -0.44 -0.87
N ASP A 164 -0.97 0.30 -1.76
CA ASP A 164 -0.99 0.09 -3.23
C ASP A 164 0.30 -0.56 -3.75
N GLU A 165 1.17 -1.00 -2.85
CA GLU A 165 2.41 -1.72 -3.17
C GLU A 165 2.14 -3.22 -3.44
N THR A 166 3.20 -4.00 -3.70
CA THR A 166 3.02 -5.44 -3.87
C THR A 166 2.55 -6.10 -2.56
N PRO A 167 1.85 -7.26 -2.61
CA PRO A 167 1.36 -7.92 -1.40
C PRO A 167 2.45 -8.21 -0.35
N ILE A 168 3.70 -8.44 -0.79
CA ILE A 168 4.82 -8.67 0.10
C ILE A 168 5.30 -7.38 0.77
N GLU A 169 5.40 -6.28 0.02
CA GLU A 169 5.75 -4.95 0.56
C GLU A 169 4.72 -4.50 1.59
N CYS A 170 3.42 -4.59 1.28
CA CYS A 170 2.36 -4.25 2.24
C CYS A 170 2.42 -5.13 3.50
N ALA A 171 2.72 -6.42 3.35
CA ALA A 171 2.85 -7.32 4.50
C ALA A 171 4.09 -7.00 5.35
N GLU A 172 5.21 -6.64 4.74
CA GLU A 172 6.43 -6.20 5.43
C GLU A 172 6.23 -4.87 6.16
N GLU A 173 5.56 -3.91 5.54
CA GLU A 173 5.21 -2.62 6.17
C GLU A 173 4.27 -2.81 7.36
N LEU A 174 3.21 -3.61 7.20
CA LEU A 174 2.32 -3.94 8.32
C LEU A 174 3.08 -4.66 9.44
N SER A 175 3.95 -5.61 9.10
CA SER A 175 4.73 -6.35 10.10
C SER A 175 5.64 -5.41 10.89
N ARG A 176 6.31 -4.46 10.21
CA ARG A 176 7.15 -3.44 10.86
C ARG A 176 6.32 -2.57 11.81
N CYS A 177 5.19 -2.05 11.33
CA CYS A 177 4.26 -1.23 12.12
C CYS A 177 3.80 -1.95 13.39
N LEU A 178 3.41 -3.23 13.28
CA LEU A 178 2.99 -4.03 14.43
C LEU A 178 4.12 -4.35 15.40
N LEU A 179 5.33 -4.60 14.90
CA LEU A 179 6.50 -4.86 15.75
C LEU A 179 6.89 -3.60 16.55
N ASP A 180 6.84 -2.43 15.92
CA ASP A 180 7.06 -1.15 16.59
C ASP A 180 6.00 -0.92 17.68
N ALA A 181 4.72 -1.18 17.39
CA ALA A 181 3.64 -1.12 18.37
C ALA A 181 3.85 -2.12 19.53
N ALA A 182 4.28 -3.35 19.24
CA ALA A 182 4.57 -4.35 20.27
C ALA A 182 5.69 -3.92 21.21
N ALA A 183 6.73 -3.28 20.66
CA ALA A 183 7.83 -2.74 21.45
C ALA A 183 7.36 -1.64 22.43
N VAL A 184 6.40 -0.81 22.02
CA VAL A 184 5.79 0.22 22.87
C VAL A 184 4.90 -0.41 23.97
N ASP A 185 4.08 -1.42 23.62
CA ASP A 185 3.26 -2.14 24.62
C ASP A 185 4.14 -2.81 25.70
N GLY A 186 5.23 -3.42 25.25
CA GLY A 186 6.27 -4.01 26.08
C GLY A 186 5.91 -5.35 26.72
N SER A 187 4.69 -5.89 26.51
CA SER A 187 4.31 -7.20 27.04
C SER A 187 4.77 -8.35 26.14
N SER A 188 5.16 -9.47 26.74
CA SER A 188 5.53 -10.68 25.98
C SER A 188 4.34 -11.25 25.21
N LEU A 189 3.13 -11.14 25.78
CA LEU A 189 1.88 -11.57 25.14
C LEU A 189 1.63 -10.79 23.84
N CYS A 190 1.82 -9.46 23.86
CA CYS A 190 1.70 -8.64 22.67
C CYS A 190 2.72 -9.05 21.59
N HIS A 191 3.99 -9.21 21.97
CA HIS A 191 5.04 -9.62 21.04
C HIS A 191 4.76 -10.99 20.39
N GLU A 192 4.32 -11.97 21.18
CA GLU A 192 3.97 -13.30 20.66
C GLU A 192 2.80 -13.23 19.68
N SER A 193 1.74 -12.52 20.06
CA SER A 193 0.55 -12.34 19.21
C SER A 193 0.86 -11.61 17.91
N VAL A 194 1.72 -10.59 17.96
CA VAL A 194 2.15 -9.84 16.77
C VAL A 194 3.00 -10.73 15.86
N ASN A 195 3.97 -11.48 16.40
CA ASN A 195 4.80 -12.39 15.62
C ASN A 195 3.98 -13.45 14.89
N GLU A 196 2.97 -14.04 15.55
CA GLU A 196 2.06 -15.00 14.90
C GLU A 196 1.35 -14.37 13.68
N VAL A 197 0.87 -13.12 13.83
CA VAL A 197 0.19 -12.40 12.74
C VAL A 197 1.17 -12.06 11.62
N CYS A 198 2.40 -11.62 11.93
CA CYS A 198 3.44 -11.34 10.93
C CYS A 198 3.79 -12.59 10.11
N ASP A 199 3.94 -13.76 10.74
CA ASP A 199 4.20 -15.02 10.04
C ASP A 199 3.06 -15.40 9.09
N LEU A 200 1.81 -15.22 9.54
CA LEU A 200 0.63 -15.46 8.71
C LEU A 200 0.53 -14.47 7.54
N LEU A 201 0.86 -13.20 7.76
CA LEU A 201 0.88 -12.14 6.76
C LEU A 201 1.86 -12.46 5.63
N VAL A 202 3.12 -12.74 5.98
CA VAL A 202 4.16 -13.06 5.00
C VAL A 202 3.83 -14.34 4.24
N LYS A 203 3.25 -15.34 4.91
CA LYS A 203 2.79 -16.57 4.27
C LYS A 203 1.63 -16.34 3.30
N ASP A 204 0.65 -15.51 3.66
CA ASP A 204 -0.46 -15.15 2.77
C ASP A 204 0.04 -14.33 1.57
N ALA A 205 0.91 -13.34 1.80
CA ALA A 205 1.51 -12.52 0.76
C ALA A 205 2.26 -13.36 -0.29
N ASN A 206 3.00 -14.38 0.15
CA ASN A 206 3.71 -15.32 -0.72
C ASN A 206 2.84 -16.44 -1.31
N SER A 207 1.55 -16.49 -0.97
CA SER A 207 0.64 -17.49 -1.53
C SER A 207 0.47 -17.30 -3.03
N TRP A 208 0.41 -18.41 -3.78
CA TRP A 208 0.25 -18.43 -5.24
C TRP A 208 -0.92 -17.55 -5.73
N ARG A 209 -1.99 -17.46 -4.94
CA ARG A 209 -3.16 -16.61 -5.21
C ARG A 209 -2.78 -15.13 -5.31
N ASN A 210 -1.94 -14.66 -4.39
CA ASN A 210 -1.49 -13.27 -4.34
C ASN A 210 -0.32 -13.03 -5.30
N THR A 211 0.52 -14.03 -5.55
CA THR A 211 1.54 -13.98 -6.63
C THR A 211 0.91 -13.79 -8.00
N LEU A 212 -0.20 -14.48 -8.29
CA LEU A 212 -0.95 -14.32 -9.55
C LEU A 212 -1.71 -12.99 -9.63
N ARG A 213 -2.10 -12.42 -8.49
CA ARG A 213 -2.77 -11.10 -8.41
C ARG A 213 -1.80 -9.93 -8.54
N ASN A 214 -0.49 -10.17 -8.43
CA ASN A 214 0.52 -9.15 -8.56
C ASN A 214 0.48 -8.54 -9.99
N SER A 215 0.17 -7.24 -10.06
CA SER A 215 0.04 -6.49 -11.31
C SER A 215 1.32 -6.58 -12.16
N HIS A 216 2.49 -6.64 -11.51
CA HIS A 216 3.79 -6.78 -12.17
C HIS A 216 3.98 -8.16 -12.78
N PHE A 217 3.49 -9.23 -12.12
CA PHE A 217 3.50 -10.59 -12.67
C PHE A 217 2.57 -10.71 -13.89
N LEU A 218 1.39 -10.10 -13.81
CA LEU A 218 0.44 -10.05 -14.92
C LEU A 218 1.00 -9.24 -16.10
N TRP A 219 1.62 -8.08 -15.84
CA TRP A 219 2.26 -7.25 -16.87
C TRP A 219 3.43 -7.98 -17.54
N ALA A 220 4.32 -8.58 -16.76
CA ALA A 220 5.46 -9.35 -17.28
C ALA A 220 4.99 -10.55 -18.10
N SER A 221 3.92 -11.23 -17.68
CA SER A 221 3.31 -12.34 -18.41
C SER A 221 2.65 -11.89 -19.72
N LEU A 222 1.90 -10.79 -19.69
CA LEU A 222 1.32 -10.17 -20.88
C LEU A 222 2.39 -9.75 -21.88
N LEU A 223 3.47 -9.11 -21.41
CA LEU A 223 4.58 -8.68 -22.25
C LEU A 223 5.25 -9.88 -22.95
N ARG A 224 5.46 -10.99 -22.23
CA ARG A 224 6.00 -12.23 -22.79
C ARG A 224 5.09 -12.85 -23.84
N ILE A 225 3.78 -12.84 -23.63
CA ILE A 225 2.80 -13.34 -24.60
C ILE A 225 2.80 -12.49 -25.87
N VAL A 226 2.80 -11.15 -25.73
CA VAL A 226 2.84 -10.22 -26.87
C VAL A 226 4.14 -10.39 -27.67
N MET A 227 5.28 -10.48 -27.00
CA MET A 227 6.58 -10.74 -27.64
C MET A 227 6.58 -12.07 -28.40
N GLY A 228 6.04 -13.13 -27.80
CA GLY A 228 5.90 -14.43 -28.45
C GLY A 228 5.01 -14.38 -29.69
N ALA A 229 3.87 -13.70 -29.61
CA ALA A 229 2.96 -13.51 -30.74
C ALA A 229 3.61 -12.72 -31.89
N CYS A 230 4.39 -11.68 -31.58
CA CYS A 230 5.14 -10.92 -32.57
C CYS A 230 6.18 -11.79 -33.30
N VAL A 231 6.91 -12.66 -32.58
CA VAL A 231 7.89 -13.58 -33.20
C VAL A 231 7.20 -14.58 -34.12
N VAL A 232 6.08 -15.15 -33.71
CA VAL A 232 5.31 -16.09 -34.56
C VAL A 232 4.78 -15.39 -35.82
N LEU A 233 4.27 -14.17 -35.70
CA LEU A 233 3.84 -13.37 -36.84
C LEU A 233 4.99 -13.05 -37.80
N LEU A 234 6.16 -12.67 -37.27
CA LEU A 234 7.36 -12.42 -38.08
C LEU A 234 7.81 -13.69 -38.81
N LEU A 235 7.86 -14.84 -38.13
CA LEU A 235 8.19 -16.13 -38.75
C LEU A 235 7.18 -16.51 -39.84
N TYR A 236 5.88 -16.29 -39.60
CA TYR A 236 4.84 -16.52 -40.60
C TYR A 236 5.03 -15.64 -41.84
N CYS A 237 5.32 -14.35 -41.65
CA CYS A 237 5.62 -13.43 -42.74
C CYS A 237 6.86 -13.85 -43.54
N VAL A 238 7.95 -14.26 -42.87
CA VAL A 238 9.18 -14.73 -43.53
C VAL A 238 8.93 -16.02 -44.32
N LEU A 239 8.16 -16.96 -43.79
CA LEU A 239 7.83 -18.21 -44.47
C LEU A 239 6.90 -18.00 -45.68
N ARG A 240 5.97 -17.04 -45.61
CA ARG A 240 5.10 -16.63 -46.73
C ARG A 240 5.80 -15.83 -47.82
N LEU A 241 6.82 -15.05 -47.45
CA LEU A 241 7.63 -14.24 -48.37
C LEU A 241 8.79 -15.04 -48.97
N ARG A 242 9.01 -16.28 -48.55
CA ARG A 242 10.02 -17.16 -49.14
C ARG A 242 9.56 -17.52 -50.56
N PRO A 243 10.28 -17.09 -51.62
CA PRO A 243 9.90 -17.44 -52.98
C PRO A 243 10.04 -18.95 -53.16
N SER A 244 9.06 -19.58 -53.82
CA SER A 244 9.18 -20.97 -54.28
C SER A 244 10.47 -21.11 -55.09
N SER A 245 11.43 -21.95 -54.66
CA SER A 245 12.66 -22.21 -55.41
C SER A 245 12.41 -23.16 -56.60
N SER A 246 11.36 -22.91 -57.37
CA SER A 246 10.97 -23.68 -58.55
C SER A 246 11.00 -22.82 -59.81
N THR A 247 12.05 -22.03 -59.98
CA THR A 247 12.42 -21.42 -61.27
C THR A 247 13.93 -21.25 -61.36
N ILE A 248 14.65 -22.36 -61.17
CA ILE A 248 16.02 -22.50 -61.65
C ILE A 248 16.06 -23.83 -62.40
N ASP A 249 15.57 -23.84 -63.65
CA ASP A 249 16.32 -24.41 -64.78
C ASP A 249 15.64 -24.14 -66.14
N GLU A 250 16.46 -24.13 -67.18
CA GLU A 250 16.11 -24.22 -68.61
C GLU A 250 15.45 -23.01 -69.32
N LYS A 251 16.23 -21.94 -69.52
CA LYS A 251 16.25 -21.25 -70.84
C LYS A 251 17.68 -20.96 -71.30
N GLY A 252 18.43 -22.04 -71.44
CA GLY A 252 19.61 -22.11 -72.30
C GLY A 252 19.39 -23.18 -73.36
N LYS A 253 18.95 -22.78 -74.57
CA LYS A 253 19.33 -23.41 -75.85
C LYS A 253 18.80 -22.58 -77.02
N ARG A 254 19.75 -22.10 -77.82
CA ARG A 254 19.58 -21.46 -79.13
C ARG A 254 19.02 -22.47 -80.15
N TYR A 255 18.34 -22.01 -81.20
CA TYR A 255 18.65 -22.21 -82.64
C TYR A 255 17.41 -22.01 -83.53
N PHE A 256 17.57 -21.18 -84.57
CA PHE A 256 16.70 -21.07 -85.75
C PHE A 256 16.86 -22.27 -86.69
N PRO A 257 15.88 -22.53 -87.57
CA PRO A 257 16.23 -22.68 -88.98
C PRO A 257 15.29 -21.91 -89.94
N VAL A 258 15.94 -21.32 -90.94
CA VAL A 258 15.51 -20.89 -92.31
C VAL A 258 14.11 -20.28 -92.47
#